data_AF-A0A6B3F3C6-F1
#
_entry.id   AF-A0A6B3F3C6-F1
#
_cell.length_a   1.000
_cell.length_b   1.000
_cell.length_c   1.000
_cell.angle_alpha   90.00
_cell.angle_beta   90.00
_cell.angle_gamma   90.00
#
_symmetry.space_group_name_H-M   'P 1'
#
loop_
_entity.id
_entity.type
_entity.pdbx_description
1 polymer ?
#
loop_
_entity_poly.entity_id
_entity_poly.type
_entity_poly.pdbx_seq_one_letter_code
_entity_poly.pdbx_strand_id
1 'polypeptide(L)' 'VRLMTQLARQFEEQPEVRYGITTMCVGFGMGATVIWENPHWEGK' A
#
# COMPACT_ATOMS: atom_id res chain seq x y z
N VAL A 1 -5.58 11.46 3.07
CA VAL A 1 -4.52 10.46 2.78
C VAL A 1 -4.73 9.16 3.59
N ARG A 2 -5.98 8.78 3.90
CA ARG A 2 -6.27 7.70 4.87
C ARG A 2 -5.82 6.31 4.41
N LEU A 3 -6.02 5.97 3.14
CA LEU A 3 -5.70 4.63 2.61
C LEU A 3 -4.20 4.34 2.67
N MET A 4 -3.37 5.31 2.27
CA MET A 4 -1.91 5.16 2.28
C MET A 4 -1.36 5.07 3.71
N THR A 5 -1.87 5.90 4.63
CA THR A 5 -1.44 5.85 6.04
C THR A 5 -1.84 4.54 6.74
N GLN A 6 -3.00 3.96 6.38
CA GLN A 6 -3.40 2.66 6.92
C GLN A 6 -2.49 1.53 6.42
N LEU A 7 -2.15 1.53 5.11
CA LEU A 7 -1.21 0.57 4.55
C LEU A 7 0.18 0.72 5.18
N ALA A 8 0.67 1.94 5.36
CA ALA A 8 1.97 2.21 5.98
C ALA A 8 2.08 1.62 7.40
N ARG A 9 1.02 1.74 8.21
CA ARG A 9 0.99 1.14 9.55
C ARG A 9 1.02 -0.40 9.51
N GLN A 10 0.41 -1.02 8.49
CA GLN A 10 0.49 -2.47 8.31
C GLN A 10 1.89 -2.92 7.90
N PHE A 11 2.61 -2.13 7.11
CA PHE A 11 4.01 -2.39 6.76
C PHE A 11 4.95 -2.30 7.97
N GLU A 12 4.70 -1.37 8.89
CA GLU A 12 5.42 -1.30 10.17
C GLU A 12 5.18 -2.54 11.05
N GLU A 13 3.94 -3.06 11.07
CA GLU A 13 3.57 -4.24 11.85
C GLU A 13 4.05 -5.57 11.21
N GLN A 14 4.28 -5.62 9.90
CA GLN A 14 4.70 -6.81 9.13
C GLN A 14 5.89 -6.50 8.19
N PRO A 15 7.13 -6.44 8.72
CA PRO A 15 8.34 -6.14 7.93
C PRO A 15 8.65 -7.18 6.84
N GLU A 16 8.13 -8.41 6.97
CA GLU A 16 8.30 -9.49 6.00
C GLU A 16 7.45 -9.34 4.74
N VAL A 17 6.52 -8.38 4.70
CA VAL A 17 5.73 -8.11 3.50
C VAL A 17 6.47 -7.11 2.64
N ARG A 18 6.81 -7.48 1.39
CA ARG A 18 7.54 -6.59 0.47
C ARG A 18 6.65 -5.59 -0.26
N TYR A 19 5.46 -6.00 -0.67
CA TYR A 19 4.59 -5.18 -1.51
C TYR A 19 3.17 -5.10 -0.95
N GLY A 20 2.53 -3.96 -1.19
CA GLY A 20 1.12 -3.74 -0.89
C GLY A 20 0.48 -2.86 -1.95
N ILE A 21 -0.84 -2.85 -2.00
CA ILE A 21 -1.58 -2.06 -2.96
C ILE A 21 -2.66 -1.22 -2.28
N THR A 22 -2.91 -0.04 -2.83
CA THR A 22 -4.11 0.73 -2.55
C THR A 22 -4.88 0.93 -3.84
N THR A 23 -6.18 0.63 -3.83
CA THR A 23 -7.08 0.87 -4.97
C THR A 23 -8.23 1.77 -4.55
N MET A 24 -8.71 2.58 -5.48
CA MET A 24 -9.90 3.40 -5.28
C MET A 24 -10.65 3.64 -6.59
N CYS A 25 -11.96 3.83 -6.45
CA CYS A 25 -12.79 4.34 -7.53
C CYS A 25 -12.55 5.85 -7.68
N VAL A 26 -12.56 6.30 -8.92
CA VAL A 26 -12.66 7.70 -9.31
C VAL A 26 -14.00 7.86 -10.04
N GLY A 27 -14.70 8.98 -9.82
CA GLY A 27 -15.99 9.23 -10.47
C GLY A 27 -15.93 9.05 -11.99
N PHE A 28 -17.09 8.89 -12.64
CA PHE A 28 -17.21 8.61 -14.08
C PHE A 28 -16.66 7.24 -14.54
N GLY A 29 -16.76 6.23 -13.67
CA GLY A 29 -16.40 4.85 -14.03
C GLY A 29 -14.90 4.59 -14.15
N MET A 30 -14.08 5.41 -13.50
CA MET A 30 -12.62 5.28 -13.50
C MET A 30 -12.14 4.62 -12.19
N GLY A 31 -10.91 4.11 -12.22
CA GLY A 31 -10.25 3.54 -11.06
C GLY A 31 -8.75 3.82 -11.10
N ALA A 32 -8.13 3.88 -9.92
CA ALA A 32 -6.70 4.03 -9.77
C ALA A 32 -6.16 3.00 -8.78
N THR A 33 -4.99 2.47 -9.08
CA THR A 33 -4.26 1.53 -8.22
C THR A 33 -2.81 1.97 -8.12
N VAL A 34 -2.28 1.95 -6.91
CA VAL A 34 -0.87 2.24 -6.61
C VAL A 34 -0.26 1.03 -5.93
N ILE A 35 0.90 0.62 -6.42
CA ILE A 35 1.74 -0.41 -5.80
C ILE A 35 2.75 0.31 -4.91
N TRP A 36 2.91 -0.19 -3.69
CA TRP A 36 3.83 0.32 -2.68
C TRP A 36 4.85 -0.77 -2.33
N GLU A 37 6.10 -0.39 -2.16
CA GLU A 37 7.15 -1.25 -1.61
C GLU A 37 7.34 -0.90 -0.13
N ASN A 38 7.43 -1.93 0.71
CA ASN A 38 7.66 -1.78 2.14
C ASN A 38 9.12 -1.39 2.39
N PRO A 39 9.40 -0.21 2.98
CA PRO A 39 10.77 0.21 3.28
C PRO A 39 11.45 -0.66 4.34
N HIS A 40 10.69 -1.43 5.14
CA HIS A 40 11.22 -2.33 6.17
C HIS A 40 11.59 -3.72 5.63
N TRP A 41 11.35 -3.98 4.34
CA TRP A 41 11.73 -5.25 3.74
C TRP A 41 13.25 -5.33 3.52
N GLU A 42 13.94 -6.20 4.27
CA GLU A 42 15.41 -6.34 4.23
C GLU A 42 15.92 -7.36 3.18
N GLY A 43 15.05 -7.92 2.33
CA GLY A 43 15.47 -8.85 1.29
C GLY A 43 15.88 -10.21 1.87
N LYS A 44 14.88 -11.08 2.06
CA LYS A 44 15.13 -12.51 2.26
C LYS A 44 15.48 -13.22 0.96
#